data_AF-A0A645HP18-F1
#
_entry.id   AF-A0A645HP18-F1
#
_cell.length_a   1.000
_cell.length_b   1.000
_cell.length_c   1.000
_cell.angle_alpha   90.00
_cell.angle_beta   90.00
_cell.angle_gamma   90.00
#
_symmetry.space_group_name_H-M   'P 1'
#
loop_
_entity.id
_entity.type
_entity.pdbx_description
1 polymer ?
#
loop_
_entity_poly.entity_id
_entity_poly.type
_entity_poly.pdbx_seq_one_letter_code
_entity_poly.pdbx_strand_id
1 'polypeptide(L)'
;MKLYNEGIIDDSFGFEFSLDREFHFADFSGDTDEPKLAAQQVRKIILGFEKDTEVNEKNLELLKKKMLGKYFQSLNSIEYIANQFTQSLYGAYTLFDLPEAIESIQLADVLAVGSAFLVAETFSEFYMEPQGE
;
A
#
# COMPACT_ATOMS: atom_id res chain seq x y z
N MET A 1 7.92 11.04 -8.63
CA MET A 1 8.75 12.26 -8.53
C MET A 1 8.03 13.55 -8.94
N LYS A 2 6.95 13.53 -9.76
CA LYS A 2 6.29 14.76 -10.22
C LYS A 2 5.78 15.66 -9.08
N LEU A 3 4.93 15.15 -8.19
CA LEU A 3 4.35 15.93 -7.08
C LEU A 3 5.41 16.49 -6.13
N TYR A 4 6.45 15.70 -5.84
CA TYR A 4 7.59 16.13 -5.04
C TYR A 4 8.37 17.27 -5.70
N ASN A 5 8.68 17.13 -7.00
CA ASN A 5 9.38 18.17 -7.76
C ASN A 5 8.54 19.46 -7.93
N GLU A 6 7.22 19.34 -7.91
CA GLU A 6 6.28 20.47 -7.94
C GLU A 6 6.06 21.09 -6.56
N GLY A 7 6.66 20.53 -5.49
CA GLY A 7 6.50 21.03 -4.12
C GLY A 7 5.14 20.75 -3.49
N ILE A 8 4.31 19.89 -4.12
CA ILE A 8 2.97 19.56 -3.64
C ILE A 8 3.02 18.59 -2.46
N ILE A 9 4.05 17.73 -2.42
CA ILE A 9 4.36 16.81 -1.32
C ILE A 9 5.85 16.92 -0.99
N ASP A 10 6.25 16.56 0.23
CA ASP A 10 7.65 16.49 0.65
C ASP A 10 8.06 15.06 1.04
N ASP A 11 9.15 14.92 1.81
CA ASP A 11 9.69 13.64 2.26
C ASP A 11 8.90 12.98 3.40
N SER A 12 7.95 13.70 4.01
CA SER A 12 6.99 13.14 4.96
C SER A 12 5.90 12.30 4.28
N PHE A 13 5.69 12.49 2.96
CA PHE A 13 4.61 11.80 2.25
C PHE A 13 4.81 10.29 2.23
N GLY A 14 3.81 9.56 2.73
CA GLY A 14 3.80 8.12 2.84
C GLY A 14 2.44 7.52 2.53
N PHE A 15 2.42 6.18 2.53
CA PHE A 15 1.17 5.43 2.52
C PHE A 15 1.29 4.21 3.42
N GLU A 16 0.16 3.81 4.00
CA GLU A 16 0.04 2.59 4.79
C GLU A 16 -1.25 1.85 4.42
N PHE A 17 -1.25 0.53 4.49
CA PHE A 17 -2.44 -0.29 4.29
C PHE A 17 -2.72 -1.07 5.57
N SER A 18 -3.91 -0.88 6.12
CA SER A 18 -4.39 -1.60 7.30
C SER A 18 -5.44 -2.63 6.89
N LEU A 19 -5.29 -3.85 7.38
CA LEU A 19 -6.20 -4.96 7.16
C LEU A 19 -6.50 -5.64 8.50
N ASP A 20 -7.76 -5.59 8.91
CA ASP A 20 -8.30 -6.31 10.07
C ASP A 20 -9.50 -7.18 9.62
N ARG A 21 -10.05 -7.98 10.52
CA ARG A 21 -11.17 -8.90 10.25
C ARG A 21 -12.43 -8.19 9.78
N GLU A 22 -12.68 -6.98 10.27
CA GLU A 22 -13.92 -6.24 10.05
C GLU A 22 -13.76 -5.02 9.14
N PHE A 23 -12.53 -4.56 8.92
CA PHE A 23 -12.26 -3.36 8.12
C PHE A 23 -10.91 -3.43 7.42
N HIS A 24 -10.77 -2.66 6.36
CA HIS A 24 -9.50 -2.39 5.71
C HIS A 24 -9.53 -1.00 5.10
N PHE A 25 -8.37 -0.32 5.11
CA PHE A 25 -8.22 1.00 4.49
C PHE A 25 -6.76 1.25 4.10
N ALA A 26 -6.59 2.14 3.14
CA ALA A 26 -5.29 2.70 2.79
C ALA A 26 -5.24 4.15 3.25
N ASP A 27 -4.21 4.50 4.01
CA ASP A 27 -3.91 5.87 4.40
C ASP A 27 -2.83 6.44 3.48
N PHE A 28 -2.99 7.69 3.08
CA PHE A 28 -2.00 8.48 2.36
C PHE A 28 -1.87 9.80 3.10
N SER A 29 -0.71 10.05 3.69
CA SER A 29 -0.49 11.17 4.61
C SER A 29 0.86 11.83 4.37
N GLY A 30 0.97 13.09 4.76
CA GLY A 30 2.15 13.93 4.62
C GLY A 30 1.84 15.40 4.84
N ASP A 31 2.87 16.18 5.10
CA ASP A 31 2.82 17.63 5.26
C ASP A 31 2.83 18.32 3.89
N THR A 32 2.10 19.43 3.79
CA THR A 32 2.01 20.25 2.57
C THR A 32 1.41 21.61 2.87
N ASP A 33 1.89 22.65 2.17
CA ASP A 33 1.28 23.98 2.19
C ASP A 33 -0.01 24.05 1.35
N GLU A 34 -0.26 23.05 0.50
CA GLU A 34 -1.42 22.99 -0.41
C GLU A 34 -2.27 21.71 -0.22
N PRO A 35 -2.87 21.50 0.98
CA PRO A 35 -3.49 20.22 1.35
C PRO A 35 -4.59 19.75 0.38
N LYS A 36 -5.46 20.67 -0.06
CA LYS A 36 -6.53 20.36 -1.01
C LYS A 36 -6.00 19.99 -2.40
N LEU A 37 -4.92 20.64 -2.85
CA LEU A 37 -4.30 20.31 -4.12
C LEU A 37 -3.62 18.94 -4.06
N ALA A 38 -2.88 18.67 -2.97
CA ALA A 38 -2.24 17.39 -2.74
C ALA A 38 -3.25 16.23 -2.75
N ALA A 39 -4.33 16.35 -1.97
CA ALA A 39 -5.41 15.36 -1.94
C ALA A 39 -6.03 15.16 -3.33
N GLN A 40 -6.34 16.24 -4.05
CA GLN A 40 -6.88 16.16 -5.41
C GLN A 40 -5.93 15.43 -6.37
N GLN A 41 -4.62 15.70 -6.32
CA GLN A 41 -3.65 15.04 -7.20
C GLN A 41 -3.47 13.56 -6.85
N VAL A 42 -3.35 13.23 -5.56
CA VAL A 42 -3.26 11.84 -5.08
C VAL A 42 -4.49 11.06 -5.50
N ARG A 43 -5.69 11.60 -5.24
CA ARG A 43 -6.96 10.99 -5.66
C ARG A 43 -7.02 10.76 -7.17
N LYS A 44 -6.58 11.73 -7.96
CA LYS A 44 -6.54 11.62 -9.42
C LYS A 44 -5.60 10.50 -9.89
N ILE A 45 -4.43 10.35 -9.26
CA ILE A 45 -3.48 9.28 -9.58
C ILE A 45 -4.10 7.93 -9.23
N ILE A 46 -4.62 7.79 -8.01
CA ILE A 46 -5.20 6.55 -7.52
C ILE A 46 -6.38 6.10 -8.38
N LEU A 47 -7.33 7.00 -8.68
CA LEU A 47 -8.47 6.67 -9.56
C LEU A 47 -8.08 6.45 -11.02
N GLY A 48 -6.87 6.84 -11.42
CA GLY A 48 -6.32 6.66 -12.76
C GLY A 48 -5.50 5.39 -12.94
N PHE A 49 -5.35 4.56 -11.90
CA PHE A 49 -4.35 3.48 -11.85
C PHE A 49 -4.43 2.48 -13.01
N GLU A 50 -5.64 2.15 -13.50
CA GLU A 50 -5.83 1.20 -14.61
C GLU A 50 -5.17 1.65 -15.92
N LYS A 51 -4.97 2.96 -16.07
CA LYS A 51 -4.34 3.57 -17.27
C LYS A 51 -2.88 3.92 -17.04
N ASP A 52 -2.36 3.72 -15.83
CA ASP A 52 -0.98 3.99 -15.50
C ASP A 52 -0.08 2.94 -16.14
N THR A 53 0.85 3.39 -16.99
CA THR A 53 1.79 2.51 -17.68
C THR A 53 2.73 1.79 -16.71
N GLU A 54 2.88 2.26 -15.48
CA GLU A 54 3.67 1.61 -14.43
C GLU A 54 2.92 0.44 -13.76
N VAL A 55 1.60 0.31 -13.94
CA VAL A 55 0.83 -0.85 -13.48
C VAL A 55 0.90 -1.93 -14.56
N ASN A 56 2.00 -2.69 -14.54
CA ASN A 56 2.32 -3.69 -15.55
C ASN A 56 3.04 -4.91 -14.96
N GLU A 57 3.12 -5.99 -15.74
CA GLU A 57 3.75 -7.26 -15.33
C GLU A 57 5.20 -7.12 -14.89
N LYS A 58 5.98 -6.29 -15.59
CA LYS A 58 7.40 -6.09 -15.27
C LYS A 58 7.57 -5.47 -13.88
N ASN A 59 6.75 -4.49 -13.53
CA ASN A 59 6.79 -3.83 -12.23
C ASN A 59 6.19 -4.71 -11.12
N LEU A 60 5.16 -5.50 -11.43
CA LEU A 60 4.64 -6.52 -10.51
C LEU A 60 5.73 -7.53 -10.14
N GLU A 61 6.47 -8.05 -11.12
CA GLU A 61 7.57 -8.98 -10.89
C GLU A 61 8.71 -8.38 -10.04
N LEU A 62 9.01 -7.08 -10.20
CA LEU A 62 9.94 -6.38 -9.33
C LEU A 62 9.42 -6.26 -7.89
N LEU A 63 8.13 -6.00 -7.73
CA LEU A 63 7.49 -5.91 -6.42
C LEU A 63 7.47 -7.28 -5.71
N LYS A 64 7.10 -8.36 -6.42
CA LYS A 64 7.15 -9.73 -5.91
C LYS A 64 8.56 -10.10 -5.42
N LYS A 65 9.60 -9.81 -6.21
CA LYS A 65 11.00 -10.00 -5.79
C LYS A 65 11.36 -9.21 -4.54
N LYS A 66 10.92 -7.95 -4.43
CA LYS A 66 11.13 -7.12 -3.24
C LYS A 66 10.43 -7.72 -2.02
N MET A 67 9.20 -8.22 -2.17
CA MET A 67 8.43 -8.88 -1.11
C MET A 67 9.11 -10.17 -0.63
N LEU A 68 9.55 -11.02 -1.56
CA LEU A 68 10.29 -12.25 -1.25
C LEU A 68 11.63 -11.93 -0.55
N GLY A 69 12.35 -10.91 -0.99
CA GLY A 69 13.58 -10.46 -0.33
C GLY A 69 13.34 -10.07 1.13
N LYS A 70 12.29 -9.27 1.39
CA LYS A 70 11.88 -8.91 2.76
C LYS A 70 11.46 -10.13 3.59
N TYR A 71 10.73 -11.06 2.98
CA TYR A 71 10.35 -12.31 3.62
C TYR A 71 11.58 -13.11 4.06
N PHE A 72 12.53 -13.39 3.18
CA PHE A 72 13.74 -14.14 3.54
C PHE A 72 14.57 -13.41 4.60
N GLN A 73 14.63 -12.07 4.54
CA GLN A 73 15.29 -11.29 5.58
C GLN A 73 14.60 -11.46 6.95
N SER A 74 13.27 -11.49 6.99
CA SER A 74 12.48 -11.65 8.22
C SER A 74 12.73 -12.99 8.92
N LEU A 75 13.04 -14.06 8.16
CA LEU A 75 13.37 -15.38 8.71
C LEU A 75 14.69 -15.42 9.46
N ASN A 76 15.52 -14.38 9.38
CA ASN A 76 16.73 -14.27 10.21
C ASN A 76 16.42 -13.90 11.68
N SER A 77 15.15 -13.63 12.02
CA SER A 77 14.72 -13.31 13.38
C SER A 77 13.87 -14.45 13.98
N ILE A 78 14.40 -15.12 15.00
CA ILE A 78 13.67 -16.15 15.76
C ILE A 78 12.44 -15.56 16.43
N GLU A 79 12.52 -14.33 16.91
CA GLU A 79 11.40 -13.61 17.52
C GLU A 79 10.27 -13.36 16.51
N TYR A 80 10.62 -12.93 15.28
CA TYR A 80 9.64 -12.76 14.22
C TYR A 80 8.94 -14.07 13.88
N ILE A 81 9.71 -15.16 13.73
CA ILE A 81 9.17 -16.50 13.50
C ILE A 81 8.21 -16.89 14.64
N ALA A 82 8.63 -16.76 15.90
CA ALA A 82 7.80 -17.12 17.06
C ALA A 82 6.47 -16.33 17.13
N ASN A 83 6.50 -15.02 16.82
CA ASN A 83 5.31 -14.18 16.78
C ASN A 83 4.32 -14.64 15.70
N GLN A 84 4.81 -15.00 14.52
CA GLN A 84 3.99 -15.50 13.41
C GLN A 84 3.37 -16.88 13.72
N PHE A 85 4.11 -17.78 14.37
CA PHE A 85 3.59 -19.08 14.81
C PHE A 85 2.46 -18.96 15.84
N THR A 86 2.52 -17.93 16.71
CA THR A 86 1.48 -17.69 17.72
C THR A 86 0.18 -17.18 17.06
N GLN A 87 0.28 -16.40 15.98
CA GLN A 87 -0.89 -15.96 15.19
C GLN A 87 -1.47 -17.08 14.30
N SER A 88 -0.61 -17.99 13.82
CA SER A 88 -0.96 -19.09 12.92
C SER A 88 -1.81 -20.22 13.55
N LEU A 89 -2.10 -20.20 14.85
CA LEU A 89 -2.91 -21.23 15.51
C LEU A 89 -4.39 -21.27 15.07
N TYR A 90 -4.84 -20.30 14.25
CA TYR A 90 -6.26 -20.14 13.87
C TYR A 90 -6.53 -20.15 12.34
N GLY A 91 -5.55 -20.44 11.48
CA GLY A 91 -5.70 -20.36 10.02
C GLY A 91 -5.21 -21.59 9.24
N ALA A 92 -5.64 -21.72 7.99
CA ALA A 92 -5.21 -22.78 7.06
C ALA A 92 -3.84 -22.51 6.40
N TYR A 93 -3.31 -21.29 6.56
CA TYR A 93 -2.04 -20.85 6.00
C TYR A 93 -1.06 -20.47 7.11
N THR A 94 0.21 -20.67 6.84
CA THR A 94 1.35 -20.42 7.72
C THR A 94 2.29 -19.39 7.09
N LEU A 95 3.27 -18.93 7.87
CA LEU A 95 4.36 -18.08 7.37
C LEU A 95 5.12 -18.71 6.17
N PHE A 96 5.14 -20.03 6.06
CA PHE A 96 5.88 -20.72 5.00
C PHE A 96 5.14 -20.80 3.67
N ASP A 97 3.84 -20.50 3.66
CA ASP A 97 3.02 -20.45 2.45
C ASP A 97 3.14 -19.08 1.74
N LEU A 98 3.74 -18.09 2.41
CA LEU A 98 3.85 -16.73 1.89
C LEU A 98 4.62 -16.64 0.56
N PRO A 99 5.74 -17.36 0.33
CA PRO A 99 6.41 -17.34 -0.96
C PRO A 99 5.53 -17.81 -2.12
N GLU A 100 4.79 -18.91 -1.92
CA GLU A 100 3.88 -19.44 -2.93
C GLU A 100 2.73 -18.48 -3.20
N ALA A 101 2.14 -17.92 -2.14
CA ALA A 101 1.11 -16.88 -2.26
C ALA A 101 1.62 -15.66 -3.05
N ILE A 102 2.78 -15.11 -2.70
CA ILE A 102 3.39 -13.98 -3.43
C ILE A 102 3.61 -14.34 -4.91
N GLU A 103 4.17 -15.52 -5.20
CA GLU A 103 4.44 -15.94 -6.57
C GLU A 103 3.17 -16.15 -7.40
N SER A 104 2.09 -16.58 -6.77
CA SER A 104 0.80 -16.80 -7.44
C SER A 104 0.09 -15.51 -7.87
N ILE A 105 0.40 -14.35 -7.29
CA ILE A 105 -0.25 -13.07 -7.61
C ILE A 105 -0.02 -12.72 -9.08
N GLN A 106 -1.12 -12.54 -9.83
CA GLN A 106 -1.12 -12.07 -11.21
C GLN A 106 -1.53 -10.61 -11.30
N LEU A 107 -1.16 -9.93 -12.39
CA LEU A 107 -1.58 -8.54 -12.63
C LEU A 107 -3.10 -8.40 -12.66
N ALA A 108 -3.81 -9.41 -13.16
CA ALA A 108 -5.28 -9.43 -13.17
C ALA A 108 -5.88 -9.38 -11.74
N ASP A 109 -5.24 -10.03 -10.76
CA ASP A 109 -5.70 -9.99 -9.36
C ASP A 109 -5.53 -8.59 -8.78
N VAL A 110 -4.38 -7.96 -9.05
CA VAL A 110 -4.08 -6.59 -8.61
C VAL A 110 -5.07 -5.59 -9.21
N LEU A 111 -5.35 -5.71 -10.52
CA LEU A 111 -6.33 -4.87 -11.19
C LEU A 111 -7.73 -5.08 -10.62
N ALA A 112 -8.15 -6.33 -10.43
CA ALA A 112 -9.47 -6.64 -9.89
C ALA A 112 -9.67 -6.08 -8.47
N VAL A 113 -8.68 -6.24 -7.58
CA VAL A 113 -8.71 -5.65 -6.23
C VAL A 113 -8.69 -4.13 -6.32
N GLY A 114 -7.84 -3.55 -7.17
CA GLY A 114 -7.79 -2.11 -7.40
C GLY A 114 -9.14 -1.53 -7.82
N SER A 115 -9.83 -2.13 -8.80
CA SER A 115 -11.13 -1.64 -9.29
C SER A 115 -12.24 -1.77 -8.24
N ALA A 116 -12.15 -2.76 -7.34
CA ALA A 116 -13.12 -2.94 -6.26
C ALA A 116 -12.87 -2.01 -5.05
N PHE A 117 -11.59 -1.72 -4.75
CA PHE A 117 -11.19 -0.98 -3.56
C PHE A 117 -11.06 0.53 -3.82
N LEU A 118 -10.50 0.93 -4.97
CA LEU A 118 -10.15 2.30 -5.33
C LEU A 118 -11.28 3.00 -6.09
N VAL A 119 -12.47 3.04 -5.51
CA VAL A 119 -13.64 3.71 -6.10
C VAL A 119 -13.85 5.10 -5.51
N ALA A 120 -14.42 6.02 -6.28
CA ALA A 120 -14.53 7.44 -5.93
C ALA A 120 -15.24 7.69 -4.60
N GLU A 121 -16.18 6.82 -4.25
CA GLU A 121 -17.08 6.90 -3.10
C GLU A 121 -16.45 6.44 -1.78
N THR A 122 -15.31 5.72 -1.83
CA THR A 122 -14.65 5.18 -0.62
C THR A 122 -13.58 6.12 -0.06
N PHE A 123 -13.32 7.26 -0.70
CA PHE A 123 -12.33 8.23 -0.26
C PHE A 123 -12.87 9.10 0.87
N SER A 124 -12.04 9.32 1.89
CA SER A 124 -12.23 10.33 2.92
C SER A 124 -10.97 11.20 2.96
N GLU A 125 -11.15 12.52 3.05
CA GLU A 125 -10.06 13.50 3.05
C GLU A 125 -10.10 14.28 4.37
N PHE A 126 -8.96 14.34 5.06
CA PHE A 126 -8.80 15.06 6.31
C PHE A 126 -7.68 16.08 6.16
N TYR A 127 -7.92 17.28 6.69
CA TYR A 127 -6.98 18.39 6.62
C TYR A 127 -6.74 18.92 8.03
N MET A 128 -5.49 18.91 8.48
CA MET A 128 -5.09 19.47 9.76
C MET A 128 -4.39 20.79 9.50
N GLU A 129 -5.01 21.88 9.95
CA GLU A 129 -4.43 23.22 9.86
C GLU A 129 -3.87 23.61 11.23
N PRO A 130 -2.69 24.26 11.30
CA PRO A 130 -2.19 24.79 12.55
C PRO A 130 -3.18 25.81 13.12
N GLN A 131 -3.42 25.73 14.43
CA GLN A 131 -4.21 26.75 15.10
C GLN A 131 -3.44 28.07 15.05
N GLY A 132 -4.00 29.08 14.37
CA GLY A 132 -3.44 30.42 14.36
C GLY A 132 -3.37 31.00 15.79
N GLU A 133 -2.36 31.84 16.04
CA GLU A 133 -2.34 32.74 17.21
C GLU A 133 -3.50 33.75 17.17
#